data_AF-A0A0B8NT83-F1
#
_entry.id   AF-A0A0B8NT83-F1
#
_cell.length_a   1.000
_cell.length_b   1.000
_cell.length_c   1.000
_cell.angle_alpha   90.00
_cell.angle_beta   90.00
_cell.angle_gamma   90.00
#
_symmetry.space_group_name_H-M   'P 1'
#
loop_
_entity.id
_entity.type
_entity.pdbx_description
1 polymer ?
#
loop_
_entity_poly.entity_id
_entity_poly.type
_entity_poly.pdbx_seq_one_letter_code
_entity_poly.pdbx_strand_id
1 'polypeptide(L)'
;MIELMLDVFLSTIRDVIPIAVILFGFQVAVLRRPIANLKQVLMGFVLVIIGLSFFLVGLELALFPLGDDGGAIDYAELFAAGAHHRFWELDVV
;
A
#
# COMPACT_ATOMS: atom_id res chain seq x y z
N MET A 1 12.68 -10.73 8.62
CA MET A 1 11.25 -11.05 8.81
C MET A 1 10.68 -10.37 10.05
N ILE A 2 11.28 -10.53 11.23
CA ILE A 2 10.85 -9.81 12.45
C ILE A 2 11.08 -8.29 12.31
N GLU A 3 12.23 -7.87 11.79
CA GLU A 3 12.51 -6.43 11.53
C GLU A 3 11.48 -5.80 10.60
N LEU A 4 11.18 -6.45 9.46
CA LEU A 4 10.16 -6.00 8.51
C LEU A 4 8.77 -5.85 9.15
N MET A 5 8.36 -6.85 9.94
CA MET A 5 7.09 -6.79 10.70
C MET A 5 7.06 -5.59 11.63
N LEU A 6 8.16 -5.34 12.33
CA LEU A 6 8.29 -4.25 13.29
C LEU A 6 8.21 -2.88 12.57
N ASP A 7 8.95 -2.74 11.47
CA ASP A 7 8.99 -1.50 10.67
C ASP A 7 7.62 -1.16 10.08
N VAL A 8 6.94 -2.15 9.47
CA VAL A 8 5.59 -1.96 8.92
C VAL A 8 4.60 -1.61 10.04
N PHE A 9 4.70 -2.25 11.19
CA PHE A 9 3.83 -1.96 12.33
C PHE A 9 4.05 -0.53 12.88
N LEU A 10 5.30 -0.10 13.05
CA LEU A 10 5.63 1.26 13.48
C LEU A 10 5.20 2.31 12.45
N SER A 11 5.40 2.04 11.16
CA SER A 11 4.93 2.91 10.08
C SER A 11 3.42 3.04 10.13
N THR A 12 2.70 1.92 10.24
CA THR A 12 1.24 1.91 10.31
C THR A 12 0.72 2.71 11.51
N ILE A 13 1.37 2.61 12.68
CA ILE A 13 1.04 3.46 13.83
C ILE A 13 1.21 4.93 13.46
N ARG A 14 2.35 5.29 12.85
CA ARG A 14 2.63 6.68 12.45
C ARG A 14 1.61 7.20 11.43
N ASP A 15 1.14 6.36 10.52
CA ASP A 15 0.13 6.69 9.51
C ASP A 15 -1.28 6.86 10.12
N VAL A 16 -1.59 6.07 11.16
CA VAL A 16 -2.87 6.13 11.86
C VAL A 16 -2.96 7.32 12.83
N ILE A 17 -1.85 7.78 13.41
CA ILE A 17 -1.82 8.96 14.31
C ILE A 17 -2.51 10.19 13.70
N PRO A 18 -2.16 10.70 12.52
CA PRO A 18 -2.80 11.90 11.96
C PRO A 18 -4.31 11.69 11.73
N ILE A 19 -4.73 10.48 11.35
CA ILE A 19 -6.15 10.13 11.20
C ILE A 19 -6.87 10.21 12.55
N ALA A 20 -6.27 9.65 13.60
CA ALA A 20 -6.79 9.71 14.96
C ALA A 20 -6.86 11.16 15.48
N VAL A 21 -5.80 11.94 15.26
CA VAL A 21 -5.74 13.36 15.63
C VAL A 21 -6.85 14.15 14.94
N ILE A 22 -7.07 13.94 13.64
CA ILE A 22 -8.17 14.58 12.91
C ILE A 22 -9.51 14.15 13.50
N LEU A 23 -9.74 12.84 13.70
CA LEU A 23 -11.01 12.33 14.26
C LEU A 23 -11.33 12.94 15.63
N PHE A 24 -10.39 12.88 16.58
CA PHE A 24 -10.59 13.41 17.92
C PHE A 24 -10.62 14.95 17.94
N GLY A 25 -9.78 15.58 17.13
CA GLY A 25 -9.77 17.03 16.94
C GLY A 25 -11.11 17.56 16.45
N PHE A 26 -11.70 16.93 15.45
CA PHE A 26 -13.03 17.31 14.96
C PHE A 26 -14.14 17.04 16.00
N GLN A 27 -14.10 15.92 16.71
CA GLN A 27 -15.12 15.63 17.73
C GLN A 27 -15.15 16.68 18.84
N VAL A 28 -13.99 17.08 19.34
CA VAL A 28 -13.88 18.01 20.47
C VAL A 28 -13.92 19.47 20.01
N ALA A 29 -13.13 19.85 19.01
CA ALA A 29 -12.98 21.25 18.61
C ALA A 29 -14.15 21.76 17.76
N VAL A 30 -14.66 20.94 16.82
CA VAL A 30 -15.71 21.35 15.87
C VAL A 30 -17.09 20.94 16.38
N LEU A 31 -17.28 19.66 16.72
CA LEU A 31 -18.59 19.13 17.13
C LEU A 31 -18.92 19.45 18.60
N ARG A 32 -17.92 19.77 19.43
CA ARG A 32 -18.06 19.99 20.88
C ARG A 32 -18.81 18.85 21.59
N ARG A 33 -18.63 17.61 21.10
CA ARG A 33 -19.25 16.42 21.69
C ARG A 33 -18.19 15.57 22.36
N PRO A 34 -18.47 15.00 23.55
CA PRO A 34 -17.58 14.03 24.16
C PRO A 34 -17.55 12.76 23.31
N ILE A 35 -16.40 12.09 23.29
CA ILE A 35 -16.23 10.83 22.57
C ILE A 35 -17.03 9.75 23.29
N ALA A 36 -18.15 9.34 22.70
CA ALA A 36 -18.94 8.23 23.22
C ALA A 36 -18.15 6.92 23.05
N ASN A 37 -18.18 6.06 24.08
CA ASN A 37 -17.57 4.73 24.05
C ASN A 37 -16.07 4.73 23.70
N LEU A 38 -15.28 5.62 24.31
CA LEU A 38 -13.84 5.75 24.07
C LEU A 38 -13.08 4.41 24.10
N LYS A 39 -13.46 3.50 25.02
CA LYS A 39 -12.87 2.15 25.08
C LYS A 39 -13.07 1.35 23.79
N GLN A 40 -14.27 1.39 23.22
CA GLN A 40 -14.59 0.69 21.97
C GLN A 40 -13.84 1.33 20.79
N VAL A 41 -13.74 2.66 20.76
CA VAL A 41 -12.98 3.39 19.74
C VAL A 41 -11.49 3.02 19.80
N LEU A 42 -10.89 3.03 20.99
CA LEU A 42 -9.49 2.65 21.18
C LEU A 42 -9.23 1.19 20.78
N MET A 43 -10.10 0.26 21.15
CA MET A 43 -9.99 -1.12 20.66
C MET A 43 -10.08 -1.20 19.13
N GLY A 44 -10.98 -0.42 18.52
CA GLY A 44 -11.10 -0.32 17.08
C GLY A 44 -9.78 0.12 16.43
N PHE A 45 -9.14 1.16 16.96
CA PHE A 45 -7.83 1.62 16.47
C PHE A 45 -6.74 0.55 16.60
N VAL A 46 -6.69 -0.18 17.70
CA VAL A 46 -5.74 -1.30 17.88
C VAL A 46 -5.97 -2.37 16.82
N LEU A 47 -7.23 -2.77 16.59
CA LEU A 47 -7.59 -3.73 15.55
C LEU A 47 -7.24 -3.24 14.15
N VAL A 48 -7.44 -1.96 13.84
CA VAL A 48 -7.06 -1.36 12.55
C VAL A 48 -5.55 -1.42 12.36
N ILE A 49 -4.75 -1.04 13.35
CA ILE A 49 -3.28 -1.06 13.23
C ILE A 49 -2.78 -2.49 13.00
N ILE A 50 -3.29 -3.46 13.77
CA ILE A 50 -2.94 -4.87 13.60
C ILE A 50 -3.35 -5.34 12.20
N GLY A 51 -4.60 -5.09 11.79
CA GLY A 51 -5.12 -5.51 10.50
C GLY A 51 -4.35 -4.91 9.32
N LEU A 52 -4.06 -3.60 9.36
CA LEU A 52 -3.30 -2.91 8.33
C LEU A 52 -1.85 -3.41 8.27
N SER A 53 -1.21 -3.67 9.41
CA SER A 53 0.17 -4.17 9.43
C SER A 53 0.27 -5.57 8.80
N PHE A 54 -0.65 -6.47 9.18
CA PHE A 54 -0.73 -7.81 8.57
C PHE A 54 -1.13 -7.76 7.10
N PHE A 55 -2.05 -6.86 6.73
CA PHE A 55 -2.45 -6.65 5.35
C PHE A 55 -1.28 -6.18 4.49
N LEU A 56 -0.53 -5.16 4.93
CA LEU A 56 0.61 -4.62 4.20
C LEU A 56 1.70 -5.67 3.98
N VAL A 57 2.04 -6.46 5.01
CA VAL A 57 3.00 -7.55 4.81
C VAL A 57 2.43 -8.62 3.87
N GLY A 58 1.15 -8.94 3.99
CA GLY A 58 0.48 -9.85 3.05
C GLY A 58 0.56 -9.37 1.60
N LEU A 59 0.40 -8.06 1.37
CA LEU A 59 0.59 -7.46 0.05
C LEU A 59 2.05 -7.52 -0.40
N GLU A 60 3.00 -7.26 0.48
CA GLU A 60 4.43 -7.38 0.15
C GLU A 60 4.80 -8.82 -0.26
N LEU A 61 4.23 -9.82 0.40
CA LEU A 61 4.48 -11.23 0.08
C LEU A 61 3.70 -11.73 -1.14
N ALA A 62 2.55 -11.14 -1.46
CA ALA A 62 1.68 -11.62 -2.54
C ALA A 62 1.77 -10.71 -3.78
N LEU A 63 1.59 -9.40 -3.64
CA LEU A 63 1.54 -8.46 -4.76
C LEU A 63 2.92 -8.06 -5.29
N PHE A 64 3.97 -7.98 -4.47
CA PHE A 64 5.29 -7.61 -5.00
C PHE A 64 5.92 -8.72 -5.86
N PRO A 65 5.88 -10.00 -5.48
CA PRO A 65 6.28 -11.09 -6.37
C PRO A 65 5.44 -11.13 -7.64
N LEU A 66 4.12 -10.88 -7.55
CA LEU A 66 3.26 -10.79 -8.75
C LEU A 66 3.58 -9.58 -9.63
N GLY A 67 4.22 -8.54 -9.09
CA GLY A 67 4.68 -7.38 -9.85
C GLY A 67 5.99 -7.64 -10.60
N ASP A 68 6.88 -8.47 -10.04
CA ASP A 68 8.23 -8.72 -10.57
C ASP A 68 8.40 -10.08 -11.28
N ASP A 69 7.57 -11.08 -10.97
CA ASP A 69 7.75 -12.44 -11.47
C ASP A 69 7.23 -12.57 -12.91
N GLY A 70 8.16 -12.40 -13.85
CA GLY A 70 8.26 -13.25 -15.04
C GLY A 70 7.37 -12.93 -16.23
N GLY A 71 6.52 -11.90 -16.18
CA GLY A 71 5.83 -11.40 -17.38
C GLY A 71 6.70 -10.42 -18.19
N ALA A 72 7.30 -9.43 -17.53
CA ALA A 72 7.98 -8.33 -18.20
C ALA A 72 9.30 -8.72 -18.92
N ILE A 73 9.91 -9.86 -18.55
CA ILE A 73 11.25 -10.26 -19.00
C ILE A 73 11.22 -10.86 -20.42
N ASP A 74 10.06 -11.28 -20.93
CA ASP A 74 9.92 -11.80 -22.31
C ASP A 74 9.39 -10.72 -23.28
N TYR A 75 8.46 -9.85 -22.85
CA TYR A 75 7.85 -8.86 -23.75
C TYR A 75 8.83 -7.81 -24.31
N ALA A 76 9.88 -7.43 -23.57
CA ALA A 76 10.88 -6.48 -24.06
C ALA A 76 11.77 -7.08 -25.17
N GLU A 77 12.10 -8.37 -25.06
CA GLU A 77 12.86 -9.11 -26.07
C GLU A 77 11.96 -9.48 -27.27
N LEU A 78 10.71 -9.87 -27.05
CA LEU A 78 9.70 -10.06 -28.10
C LEU A 78 9.40 -8.76 -28.86
N PHE A 79 9.36 -7.62 -28.17
CA PHE A 79 9.21 -6.30 -28.78
C PHE A 79 10.47 -5.89 -29.56
N ALA A 80 11.68 -6.13 -29.04
CA ALA A 80 12.94 -5.87 -29.73
C ALA A 80 13.16 -6.79 -30.95
N ALA A 81 12.77 -8.06 -30.84
CA ALA A 81 12.79 -9.03 -31.94
C ALA A 81 11.74 -8.69 -33.02
N GLY A 82 10.56 -8.23 -32.61
CA GLY A 82 9.52 -7.73 -33.52
C GLY A 82 9.85 -6.37 -34.16
N ALA A 83 10.70 -5.57 -33.52
CA ALA A 83 11.14 -4.27 -34.01
C ALA A 83 12.30 -4.38 -35.03
N HIS A 84 13.02 -5.49 -35.13
CA HIS A 84 14.08 -5.60 -36.14
C HIS A 84 13.54 -5.88 -37.56
N HIS A 85 12.31 -6.40 -37.69
CA HIS A 85 11.74 -6.81 -38.99
C HIS A 85 10.76 -5.82 -39.63
N ARG A 86 10.29 -4.77 -38.94
CA ARG A 86 9.27 -3.83 -39.48
C ARG A 86 9.78 -2.45 -39.90
N PHE A 87 11.02 -2.10 -39.59
CA PHE A 87 11.51 -0.72 -39.75
C PHE A 87 12.24 -0.47 -41.08
N TRP A 88 12.29 -1.44 -42.00
CA TRP A 88 12.91 -1.28 -43.33
C TRP A 88 11.90 -1.15 -44.49
N GLU A 89 10.60 -1.27 -44.22
CA GLU A 89 9.54 -1.28 -45.25
C GLU A 89 8.73 0.02 -45.34
N LEU A 90 8.89 0.96 -44.40
CA LEU A 90 8.16 2.24 -44.41
C LEU A 90 9.01 3.46 -44.80
N ASP A 91 10.31 3.28 -45.06
CA ASP A 91 11.22 4.35 -45.49
C ASP A 91 11.51 4.36 -47.02
N VAL A 92 10.67 3.69 -47.84
CA VAL A 92 10.87 3.59 -49.31
C VAL A 92 9.61 3.94 -50.13
N VAL A 93 8.62 4.66 -49.59
CA VAL A 93 7.49 5.20 -50.38
C VAL A 93 7.21 6.65 -50.02
#